data_AF-A0A1L8MHC0-F1
#
_entry.id   AF-A0A1L8MHC0-F1
#
_cell.length_a   1.000
_cell.length_b   1.000
_cell.length_c   1.000
_cell.angle_alpha   90.00
_cell.angle_beta   90.00
_cell.angle_gamma   90.00
#
_symmetry.space_group_name_H-M   'P 1'
#
loop_
_entity.id
_entity.type
_entity.pdbx_description
1 polymer ?
#
loop_
_entity_poly.entity_id
_entity_poly.type
_entity_poly.pdbx_seq_one_letter_code
_entity_poly.pdbx_strand_id
1 'polypeptide(L)'
;MDYAEEYTNSEKLKRTILGLLLAAFVVVTHNKWVFPYISWYAATAHCHSLFDYSGIMVVRLSVFVGLPLIVGLLFFSIFAPIGYQGLMHSQFPPPGAKVYKKTKILRGSRARIKSGCILAVPVLFLGLAIWGYFQMQSMPPVDIEQLDFSVCENNSIDAQS
;
A
#
# COMPACT_ATOMS: atom_id res chain seq x y z
N MET A 1 -18.27 7.78 -32.77
CA MET A 1 -17.29 7.73 -31.66
C MET A 1 -17.88 6.81 -30.61
N ASP A 2 -17.19 5.71 -30.30
CA ASP A 2 -17.70 4.68 -29.40
C ASP A 2 -17.43 5.06 -27.94
N TYR A 3 -18.40 4.83 -27.08
CA TYR A 3 -18.31 5.05 -25.63
C TYR A 3 -18.32 3.71 -24.89
N ALA A 4 -17.63 3.65 -23.76
CA ALA A 4 -17.64 2.47 -22.91
C ALA A 4 -19.00 2.31 -22.19
N GLU A 5 -19.35 1.07 -21.87
CA GLU A 5 -20.58 0.76 -21.13
C GLU A 5 -20.54 1.42 -19.74
N GLU A 6 -21.63 2.09 -19.37
CA GLU A 6 -21.74 2.73 -18.06
C GLU A 6 -22.38 1.80 -17.03
N TYR A 7 -21.94 1.91 -15.77
CA TYR A 7 -22.66 1.27 -14.67
C TYR A 7 -24.07 1.85 -14.54
N THR A 8 -25.03 0.97 -14.28
CA THR A 8 -26.39 1.33 -13.87
C THR A 8 -26.39 2.03 -12.51
N ASN A 9 -27.44 2.79 -12.20
CA ASN A 9 -27.55 3.49 -10.91
C ASN A 9 -27.52 2.51 -9.72
N SER A 10 -28.12 1.33 -9.86
CA SER A 10 -28.10 0.28 -8.84
C SER A 10 -26.70 -0.29 -8.61
N GLU A 11 -25.93 -0.53 -9.68
CA GLU A 11 -24.54 -0.99 -9.58
C GLU A 11 -23.65 0.10 -8.94
N LYS A 12 -23.83 1.36 -9.33
CA LYS A 12 -23.13 2.50 -8.73
C LYS A 12 -23.41 2.58 -7.22
N LEU A 13 -24.68 2.51 -6.82
CA LEU A 13 -25.08 2.56 -5.41
C LEU A 13 -24.46 1.41 -4.60
N LYS A 14 -24.56 0.16 -5.09
CA LYS A 14 -23.96 -1.01 -4.43
C LYS A 14 -22.45 -0.84 -4.23
N ARG A 15 -21.74 -0.37 -5.25
CA ARG A 15 -20.29 -0.13 -5.18
C ARG A 15 -19.93 1.02 -4.24
N THR A 16 -20.72 2.09 -4.22
CA THR A 16 -20.53 3.20 -3.28
C THR A 16 -20.75 2.75 -1.85
N ILE A 17 -21.82 2.01 -1.56
CA ILE A 17 -22.08 1.47 -0.21
C ILE A 17 -20.95 0.53 0.22
N LEU A 18 -20.52 -0.38 -0.67
CA LEU A 18 -19.40 -1.28 -0.38
C LEU A 18 -18.10 -0.50 -0.10
N GLY A 19 -17.82 0.53 -0.90
CA GLY A 19 -16.67 1.41 -0.70
C GLY A 19 -16.72 2.15 0.63
N LEU A 20 -17.88 2.65 1.03
CA LEU A 20 -18.09 3.31 2.32
C LEU A 20 -17.93 2.35 3.49
N LEU A 21 -18.48 1.13 3.41
CA LEU A 21 -18.32 0.10 4.42
C LEU A 21 -16.85 -0.32 4.58
N LEU A 22 -16.15 -0.52 3.46
CA LEU A 22 -14.72 -0.85 3.47
C LEU A 22 -13.90 0.30 4.05
N ALA A 23 -14.18 1.55 3.67
CA ALA A 23 -13.50 2.71 4.22
C ALA A 23 -13.74 2.84 5.74
N ALA A 24 -14.98 2.66 6.20
CA ALA A 24 -15.31 2.68 7.61
C ALA A 24 -14.56 1.57 8.38
N PHE A 25 -14.53 0.34 7.85
CA PHE A 25 -13.77 -0.76 8.42
C PHE A 25 -12.28 -0.42 8.54
N VAL A 26 -11.66 0.08 7.47
CA VAL A 26 -10.25 0.49 7.47
C VAL A 26 -9.99 1.58 8.52
N VAL A 27 -10.85 2.60 8.60
CA VAL A 27 -10.70 3.69 9.59
C VAL A 27 -10.80 3.18 11.03
N VAL A 28 -11.77 2.31 11.33
CA VAL A 28 -11.94 1.74 12.67
C VAL A 28 -10.74 0.89 13.05
N THR A 29 -10.35 -0.04 12.19
CA THR A 29 -9.20 -0.93 12.42
C THR A 29 -7.90 -0.13 12.54
N HIS A 30 -7.73 0.92 11.73
CA HIS A 30 -6.54 1.76 11.79
C HIS A 30 -6.43 2.50 13.13
N ASN A 31 -7.50 3.15 13.59
CA ASN A 31 -7.47 3.94 14.82
C ASN A 31 -7.46 3.09 16.10
N LYS A 32 -8.09 1.92 16.09
CA LYS A 32 -8.27 1.13 17.31
C LYS A 32 -7.19 0.05 17.50
N TRP A 33 -6.57 -0.42 16.41
CA TRP A 33 -5.65 -1.56 16.47
C TRP A 33 -4.30 -1.21 15.86
N VAL A 34 -4.29 -0.87 14.57
CA VAL A 34 -3.04 -0.76 13.79
C VAL A 34 -2.18 0.40 14.29
N PHE A 35 -2.72 1.61 14.37
CA PHE A 35 -1.96 2.79 14.75
C PHE A 35 -1.48 2.73 16.21
N PRO A 36 -2.32 2.35 17.21
CA PRO A 36 -1.85 2.15 18.57
C PRO A 36 -0.75 1.10 18.68
N TYR A 37 -0.90 -0.04 18.01
CA TYR A 37 0.09 -1.11 18.04
C TYR A 37 1.43 -0.68 17.42
N ILE A 38 1.40 -0.06 16.24
CA ILE A 38 2.62 0.44 15.58
C ILE A 38 3.28 1.52 16.44
N SER A 39 2.50 2.41 17.04
CA SER A 39 3.04 3.47 17.91
C SER A 39 3.71 2.91 19.15
N TRP A 40 3.07 1.95 19.81
CA TRP A 40 3.64 1.22 20.94
C TRP A 40 4.93 0.51 20.53
N TYR A 41 4.89 -0.29 19.47
CA TYR A 41 6.04 -1.06 19.01
C TYR A 41 7.21 -0.15 18.59
N ALA A 42 6.93 0.97 17.93
CA ALA A 42 7.95 1.94 17.55
C ALA A 42 8.59 2.62 18.79
N ALA A 43 7.79 2.91 19.82
CA ALA A 43 8.27 3.50 21.07
C ALA A 43 9.11 2.51 21.91
N THR A 44 8.85 1.20 21.80
CA THR A 44 9.56 0.15 22.53
C THR A 44 10.49 -0.68 21.63
N ALA A 45 10.80 -0.20 20.42
CA ALA A 45 11.52 -0.97 19.40
C ALA A 45 12.92 -1.41 19.86
N HIS A 46 13.57 -0.63 20.73
CA HIS A 46 14.87 -0.98 21.33
C HIS A 46 14.79 -2.10 22.37
N CYS A 47 13.60 -2.38 22.91
CA CYS A 47 13.38 -3.42 23.91
C CYS A 47 13.10 -4.81 23.29
N HIS A 48 12.93 -4.89 21.97
CA HIS A 48 12.51 -6.11 21.29
C HIS A 48 13.55 -6.58 20.27
N SER A 49 13.63 -7.90 20.10
CA SER A 49 14.33 -8.54 18.98
C SER A 49 13.38 -9.52 18.29
N LEU A 50 13.46 -9.59 16.96
CA LEU A 50 12.63 -10.44 16.12
C LEU A 50 13.53 -11.13 15.11
N PHE A 51 13.53 -12.47 15.12
CA PHE A 51 14.38 -13.27 14.23
C PHE A 51 15.85 -12.85 14.26
N ASP A 52 16.40 -12.61 15.46
CA ASP A 52 17.77 -12.11 15.71
C ASP A 52 18.09 -10.71 15.15
N TYR A 53 17.09 -9.98 14.64
CA TYR A 53 17.20 -8.57 14.28
C TYR A 53 16.71 -7.67 15.41
N SER A 54 17.37 -6.51 15.58
CA SER A 54 16.91 -5.49 16.54
C SER A 54 15.55 -4.91 16.11
N GLY A 55 14.66 -4.64 17.06
CA GLY A 55 13.34 -4.08 16.74
C GLY A 55 13.44 -2.73 16.00
N ILE A 56 14.48 -1.93 16.27
CA ILE A 56 14.75 -0.70 15.51
C ILE A 56 15.04 -1.00 14.03
N MET A 57 15.82 -2.06 13.75
CA MET A 57 16.05 -2.49 12.37
C MET A 57 14.75 -2.94 11.69
N VAL A 58 13.88 -3.63 12.43
CA VAL A 58 12.55 -4.04 11.93
C VAL A 58 11.67 -2.82 11.62
N VAL A 59 11.67 -1.79 12.47
CA VAL A 59 10.96 -0.52 12.19
C VAL A 59 11.52 0.14 10.93
N ARG A 60 12.84 0.25 10.78
CA ARG A 60 13.45 0.82 9.57
C ARG A 60 13.06 0.02 8.33
N LEU A 61 13.19 -1.31 8.36
CA LEU A 61 12.86 -2.17 7.23
C LEU A 61 11.38 -2.08 6.87
N SER A 62 10.49 -2.09 7.85
CA SER A 62 9.05 -2.00 7.62
C SER A 62 8.64 -0.65 7.02
N VAL A 63 9.23 0.47 7.44
CA VAL A 63 8.91 1.80 6.90
C VAL A 63 9.45 1.98 5.48
N PHE A 64 10.71 1.62 5.25
CA PHE A 64 11.38 1.90 3.96
C PHE A 64 11.14 0.85 2.89
N VAL A 65 10.87 -0.40 3.27
CA VAL A 65 10.70 -1.52 2.33
C VAL A 65 9.30 -2.12 2.46
N GLY A 66 8.89 -2.47 3.67
CA GLY A 66 7.61 -3.14 3.92
C GLY A 66 6.40 -2.33 3.43
N LEU A 67 6.31 -1.06 3.83
CA LEU A 67 5.19 -0.18 3.49
C LEU A 67 5.10 0.09 1.98
N PRO A 68 6.18 0.50 1.27
CA PRO A 68 6.13 0.61 -0.18
C PRO A 68 5.76 -0.69 -0.90
N LEU A 69 6.24 -1.85 -0.45
CA LEU A 69 5.89 -3.14 -1.04
C LEU A 69 4.40 -3.49 -0.87
N ILE A 70 3.85 -3.31 0.34
CA ILE A 70 2.43 -3.58 0.61
C ILE A 70 1.55 -2.68 -0.27
N VAL A 71 1.86 -1.38 -0.34
CA VAL A 71 1.13 -0.42 -1.17
C VAL A 71 1.29 -0.76 -2.66
N GLY A 72 2.50 -1.12 -3.09
CA GLY A 72 2.78 -1.55 -4.46
C GLY A 72 2.00 -2.81 -4.86
N LEU A 73 1.89 -3.79 -3.96
CA LEU A 73 1.14 -5.03 -4.17
C LEU A 73 -0.37 -4.76 -4.27
N LEU A 74 -0.91 -3.88 -3.42
CA LEU A 74 -2.30 -3.43 -3.52
C LEU A 74 -2.57 -2.79 -4.89
N PHE A 75 -1.73 -1.83 -5.31
CA PHE A 75 -1.87 -1.23 -6.63
C PHE A 75 -1.69 -2.24 -7.77
N PHE A 76 -0.75 -3.17 -7.65
CA PHE A 76 -0.55 -4.22 -8.63
C PHE A 76 -1.82 -5.06 -8.80
N SER A 77 -2.43 -5.52 -7.70
CA SER A 77 -3.67 -6.33 -7.75
C SER A 77 -4.83 -5.64 -8.47
N ILE A 78 -4.95 -4.31 -8.34
CA ILE A 78 -6.05 -3.52 -8.93
C ILE A 78 -5.71 -3.08 -10.35
N PHE A 79 -4.50 -2.58 -10.59
CA PHE A 79 -4.10 -1.92 -11.82
C PHE A 79 -3.45 -2.83 -12.85
N ALA A 80 -2.79 -3.92 -12.43
CA ALA A 80 -2.19 -4.88 -13.35
C ALA A 80 -3.20 -5.44 -14.38
N PRO A 81 -4.38 -5.96 -13.98
CA PRO A 81 -5.32 -6.52 -14.96
C PRO A 81 -5.83 -5.45 -15.94
N ILE A 82 -6.13 -4.24 -15.45
CA ILE A 82 -6.64 -3.12 -16.26
C ILE A 82 -5.58 -2.65 -17.26
N GLY A 83 -4.35 -2.46 -16.78
CA GLY A 83 -3.22 -2.01 -17.57
C GLY A 83 -2.81 -3.05 -18.62
N TYR A 84 -2.70 -4.31 -18.22
CA TYR A 84 -2.33 -5.42 -19.11
C TYR A 84 -3.35 -5.61 -20.24
N GLN A 85 -4.64 -5.69 -19.93
CA GLN A 85 -5.68 -5.81 -20.95
C GLN A 85 -5.71 -4.59 -21.88
N GLY A 86 -5.50 -3.38 -21.35
CA GLY A 86 -5.48 -2.17 -22.17
C GLY A 86 -4.28 -2.09 -23.11
N LEU A 87 -3.11 -2.62 -22.71
CA LEU A 87 -1.95 -2.79 -23.60
C LEU A 87 -2.23 -3.84 -24.68
N MET A 88 -2.69 -5.03 -24.27
CA MET A 88 -2.96 -6.16 -25.15
C MET A 88 -3.97 -5.80 -26.25
N HIS A 89 -5.06 -5.12 -25.89
CA HIS A 89 -6.08 -4.70 -26.86
C HIS A 89 -5.82 -3.33 -27.49
N SER A 90 -4.75 -2.63 -27.07
CA SER A 90 -4.47 -1.25 -27.50
C SER A 90 -5.69 -0.32 -27.37
N GLN A 91 -6.48 -0.52 -26.30
CA GLN A 91 -7.75 0.16 -26.06
C GLN A 91 -7.89 0.53 -24.57
N PHE A 92 -8.34 1.76 -24.30
CA PHE A 92 -8.62 2.21 -22.93
C PHE A 92 -9.96 2.96 -22.86
N PRO A 93 -10.91 2.58 -21.98
CA PRO A 93 -10.89 1.41 -21.08
C PRO A 93 -10.77 0.06 -21.83
N PRO A 94 -10.28 -1.01 -21.18
CA PRO A 94 -10.22 -2.34 -21.78
C PRO A 94 -11.60 -2.83 -22.25
N PRO A 95 -11.68 -3.72 -23.25
CA PRO A 95 -12.95 -4.27 -23.71
C PRO A 95 -13.67 -5.00 -22.57
N GLY A 96 -14.98 -4.79 -22.45
CA GLY A 96 -15.81 -5.34 -21.36
C GLY A 96 -15.74 -4.57 -20.03
N ALA A 97 -14.88 -3.55 -19.91
CA ALA A 97 -14.83 -2.72 -18.71
C ALA A 97 -15.98 -1.72 -18.66
N LYS A 98 -16.72 -1.72 -17.54
CA LYS A 98 -17.74 -0.72 -17.26
C LYS A 98 -17.15 0.50 -16.55
N VAL A 99 -17.69 1.68 -16.85
CA VAL A 99 -17.22 2.97 -16.31
C VAL A 99 -18.29 3.69 -15.49
N TYR A 100 -17.88 4.56 -14.56
CA TYR A 100 -18.80 5.35 -13.75
C TYR A 100 -19.41 6.55 -14.47
N LYS A 101 -18.71 7.07 -15.49
CA LYS A 101 -19.10 8.22 -16.28
C LYS A 101 -18.85 7.92 -17.75
N LYS A 102 -19.64 8.54 -18.63
CA LYS A 102 -19.48 8.50 -20.08
C LYS A 102 -18.03 8.72 -20.50
N THR A 103 -17.35 7.63 -20.84
CA THR A 103 -15.92 7.63 -21.15
C THR A 103 -15.73 7.25 -22.62
N LYS A 104 -15.05 8.13 -23.37
CA LYS A 104 -14.71 7.86 -24.77
C LYS A 104 -13.68 6.73 -24.83
N ILE A 105 -13.88 5.79 -25.74
CA ILE A 105 -12.91 4.72 -25.98
C ILE A 105 -11.69 5.31 -26.71
N LEU A 106 -10.53 5.20 -26.10
CA LEU A 106 -9.24 5.53 -26.72
C LEU A 106 -8.71 4.26 -27.40
N ARG A 107 -8.13 4.40 -28.59
CA ARG A 107 -7.50 3.30 -29.35
C ARG A 107 -6.09 3.68 -29.79
N GLY A 108 -5.27 2.66 -30.10
CA GLY A 108 -3.93 2.84 -30.65
C GLY A 108 -2.90 3.33 -29.62
N SER A 109 -1.97 4.19 -30.04
CA SER A 109 -0.85 4.64 -29.21
C SER A 109 -1.29 5.36 -27.93
N ARG A 110 -2.32 6.21 -28.00
CA ARG A 110 -2.86 6.94 -26.85
C ARG A 110 -3.40 6.00 -25.76
N ALA A 111 -4.04 4.90 -26.18
CA ALA A 111 -4.51 3.88 -25.24
C ALA A 111 -3.33 3.15 -24.59
N ARG A 112 -2.32 2.76 -25.39
CA ARG A 112 -1.12 2.09 -24.88
C ARG A 112 -0.37 2.94 -23.85
N ILE A 113 -0.17 4.24 -24.12
CA ILE A 113 0.48 5.15 -23.18
C ILE A 113 -0.29 5.20 -21.86
N LYS A 114 -1.62 5.37 -21.92
CA LYS A 114 -2.46 5.42 -20.73
C LYS A 114 -2.42 4.13 -19.91
N SER A 115 -2.50 2.98 -20.58
CA SER A 115 -2.35 1.67 -19.94
C SER A 115 -0.95 1.45 -19.35
N GLY A 116 0.09 1.90 -20.05
CA GLY A 116 1.47 1.89 -19.57
C GLY A 116 1.66 2.74 -18.32
N CYS A 117 1.10 3.96 -18.28
CA CYS A 117 1.13 4.82 -17.09
C CYS A 117 0.48 4.16 -15.87
N ILE A 118 -0.62 3.41 -16.08
CA ILE A 118 -1.30 2.68 -15.00
C ILE A 118 -0.41 1.54 -14.46
N LEU A 119 0.28 0.82 -15.35
CA LEU A 119 1.24 -0.22 -14.94
C LEU A 119 2.52 0.33 -14.33
N ALA A 120 2.91 1.56 -14.65
CA ALA A 120 4.08 2.20 -14.08
C ALA A 120 3.92 2.45 -12.57
N VAL A 121 2.68 2.61 -12.07
CA VAL A 121 2.41 2.86 -10.64
C VAL A 121 2.97 1.75 -9.73
N PRO A 122 2.59 0.46 -9.87
CA PRO A 122 3.15 -0.59 -9.02
C PRO A 122 4.67 -0.77 -9.22
N VAL A 123 5.20 -0.53 -10.42
CA VAL A 123 6.64 -0.58 -10.69
C VAL A 123 7.38 0.53 -9.94
N LEU A 124 6.80 1.72 -9.84
CA LEU A 124 7.35 2.83 -9.08
C LEU A 124 7.45 2.47 -7.58
N PHE A 125 6.43 1.83 -7.00
CA PHE A 125 6.48 1.38 -5.62
C PHE A 125 7.53 0.29 -5.37
N LEU A 126 7.74 -0.61 -6.33
CA LEU A 126 8.85 -1.55 -6.27
C LEU A 126 10.20 -0.84 -6.31
N GLY A 127 10.35 0.17 -7.17
CA GLY A 127 11.53 1.05 -7.20
C GLY A 127 11.76 1.77 -5.87
N LEU A 128 10.69 2.28 -5.23
CA LEU A 128 10.76 2.90 -3.91
C LEU A 128 11.19 1.91 -2.83
N ALA A 129 10.73 0.66 -2.87
CA ALA A 129 11.16 -0.38 -1.93
C ALA A 129 12.66 -0.72 -2.10
N ILE A 130 13.12 -0.84 -3.35
CA ILE A 130 14.54 -1.09 -3.66
C ILE A 130 15.39 0.09 -3.17
N TRP A 131 14.98 1.32 -3.48
CA TRP A 131 15.67 2.52 -3.01
C TRP A 131 15.66 2.61 -1.48
N GLY A 132 14.53 2.31 -0.84
CA GLY A 132 14.38 2.30 0.61
C GLY A 132 15.31 1.30 1.31
N TYR A 133 15.59 0.15 0.69
CA TYR A 133 16.57 -0.80 1.19
C TYR A 133 17.98 -0.19 1.24
N PHE A 134 18.42 0.51 0.20
CA PHE A 134 19.72 1.23 0.20
C PHE A 134 19.72 2.43 1.15
N GLN A 135 18.60 3.15 1.26
CA GLN A 135 18.45 4.27 2.17
C GLN A 135 18.61 3.84 3.63
N MET A 136 18.00 2.71 4.01
CA MET A 136 18.13 2.12 5.35
C MET A 136 19.57 1.79 5.71
N GLN A 137 20.36 1.26 4.76
CA GLN A 137 21.78 0.94 4.99
C GLN A 137 22.65 2.19 5.19
N SER A 138 22.22 3.31 4.61
CA SER A 138 22.93 4.59 4.72
C SER A 138 22.59 5.36 5.99
N MET A 139 21.65 4.85 6.81
CA MET A 139 21.28 5.51 8.06
C MET A 139 22.35 5.34 9.13
N PRO A 140 22.61 6.37 9.95
CA PRO A 140 23.55 6.26 11.05
C PRO A 140 23.10 5.16 12.04
N PRO A 141 24.08 4.57 12.77
CA PRO A 141 23.77 3.73 13.90
C PRO A 141 22.94 4.51 14.93
N VAL A 142 22.19 3.78 15.74
CA VAL A 142 21.33 4.40 16.75
C VAL A 142 22.20 4.80 17.93
N ASP A 143 22.08 6.05 18.37
CA ASP A 143 22.74 6.55 19.57
C ASP A 143 22.11 5.90 20.81
N ILE A 144 22.80 4.91 21.37
CA ILE A 144 22.29 4.12 22.51
C ILE A 144 22.07 4.99 23.76
N GLU A 145 22.84 6.08 23.90
CA GLU A 145 22.71 7.03 25.02
C GLU A 145 21.38 7.81 25.01
N GLN A 146 20.70 7.89 23.86
CA GLN A 146 19.41 8.58 23.74
C GLN A 146 18.21 7.65 23.98
N LEU A 147 18.45 6.34 24.16
CA LEU A 147 17.38 5.36 24.36
C LEU A 147 16.99 5.27 25.84
N ASP A 148 15.70 5.43 26.12
CA ASP A 148 15.16 5.24 27.46
C ASP A 148 14.86 3.76 27.72
N PHE A 149 15.79 3.08 28.40
CA PHE A 149 15.65 1.67 28.75
C PHE A 149 14.72 1.41 29.95
N SER A 150 14.29 2.45 30.69
CA SER A 150 13.35 2.27 31.81
C SER A 150 12.00 1.72 31.36
N VAL A 151 11.62 1.97 30.10
CA VAL A 151 10.39 1.47 29.47
C VAL A 151 10.45 -0.04 29.19
N CYS A 152 11.65 -0.62 29.10
CA CYS A 152 11.81 -2.05 28.79
C CYS A 152 11.50 -2.96 30.00
N GLU A 153 11.72 -2.49 31.23
CA GLU A 153 11.56 -3.29 32.45
C GLU A 153 10.08 -3.59 32.75
N ASN A 154 9.20 -2.62 32.48
CA ASN A 154 7.75 -2.75 32.69
C ASN A 154 7.07 -3.75 31.74
N ASN A 155 7.61 -3.97 30.53
CA ASN A 155 7.02 -4.87 29.54
C ASN A 155 7.32 -6.36 29.79
N SER A 156 8.24 -6.70 30.69
CA SER A 156 8.55 -8.09 31.04
C SER A 156 7.47 -8.78 31.89
N ILE A 157 6.60 -7.98 32.53
CA ILE A 157 5.52 -8.45 33.40
C ILE A 157 4.25 -8.79 32.59
N ASP A 158 4.00 -8.10 31.48
CA ASP A 158 2.77 -8.27 30.69
C ASP A 158 2.82 -9.42 29.67
N ALA A 159 3.98 -10.04 29.44
CA ALA A 159 4.13 -11.18 28.53
C ALA A 159 3.79 -12.56 29.19
N GLN A 160 3.34 -12.56 30.45
CA GLN A 160 2.95 -13.77 31.20
C GLN A 160 1.47 -13.81 31.62
N SER A 161 0.63 -12.85 31.19
CA SER A 161 -0.82 -12.82 31.50
C SER A 161 -1.70 -13.17 30.31
#